data_AF-A0A560GR85-F1
#
_entry.id   AF-A0A560GR85-F1
#
_cell.length_a   1.000
_cell.length_b   1.000
_cell.length_c   1.000
_cell.angle_alpha   90.00
_cell.angle_beta   90.00
_cell.angle_gamma   90.00
#
_symmetry.space_group_name_H-M   'P 1'
#
loop_
_entity.id
_entity.type
_entity.pdbx_description
1 polymer ?
#
loop_
_entity_poly.entity_id
_entity_poly.type
_entity_poly.pdbx_seq_one_letter_code
_entity_poly.pdbx_strand_id
1 'polypeptide(L)'
;MTRTTTRIAISPRLAAILAAATLVAGIGGSLAACAGPSFATQRLAQENRACAEVGFTPGTGEHARCVDNLDAAMTQTMLPIN
;
A
#
# COMPACT_ATOMS: atom_id res chain seq x y z
N MET A 1 -10.20 43.52 -21.18
CA MET A 1 -10.49 43.68 -19.73
C MET A 1 -9.96 42.46 -19.01
N THR A 2 -9.02 42.69 -18.10
CA THR A 2 -8.05 41.79 -17.48
C THR A 2 -8.63 41.06 -16.26
N ARG A 3 -8.64 39.71 -16.26
CA ARG A 3 -8.84 38.91 -15.04
C ARG A 3 -7.46 38.54 -14.48
N THR A 4 -7.12 39.20 -13.39
CA THR A 4 -5.85 39.15 -12.66
C THR A 4 -5.58 37.75 -12.11
N THR A 5 -4.61 37.07 -12.72
CA THR A 5 -4.00 35.82 -12.25
C THR A 5 -3.11 36.10 -11.04
N THR A 6 -3.61 35.91 -9.82
CA THR A 6 -2.77 35.95 -8.61
C THR A 6 -2.12 34.58 -8.40
N ARG A 7 -1.00 34.34 -9.08
CA ARG A 7 -0.08 33.25 -8.70
C ARG A 7 0.56 33.63 -7.37
N ILE A 8 0.02 33.14 -6.27
CA ILE A 8 0.69 33.18 -4.97
C ILE A 8 1.87 32.22 -5.07
N ALA A 9 3.05 32.78 -5.35
CA ALA A 9 4.32 32.07 -5.31
C ALA A 9 4.66 31.77 -3.85
N ILE A 10 4.16 30.64 -3.35
CA ILE A 10 4.52 30.10 -2.04
C ILE A 10 5.91 29.46 -2.19
N SER A 11 6.92 30.15 -1.66
CA SER A 11 8.32 29.69 -1.63
C SER A 11 8.42 28.37 -0.85
N PRO A 12 9.12 27.33 -1.36
CA PRO A 12 9.19 26.01 -0.71
C PRO A 12 9.87 26.03 0.67
N ARG A 13 10.56 27.13 1.01
CA ARG A 13 11.24 27.30 2.31
C ARG A 13 10.32 27.74 3.45
N LEU A 14 9.16 28.32 3.15
CA LEU A 14 8.22 28.78 4.19
C LEU A 14 7.26 27.67 4.67
N ALA A 15 7.08 26.60 3.89
CA ALA A 15 6.31 25.44 4.29
C ALA A 15 6.99 24.58 5.39
N ALA A 16 8.32 24.69 5.53
CA ALA A 16 9.08 23.88 6.48
C ALA A 16 9.02 24.41 7.93
N ILE A 17 8.79 25.71 8.13
CA ILE A 17 8.95 26.34 9.46
C ILE A 17 7.67 26.20 10.31
N LEU A 18 6.49 26.03 9.69
CA LEU A 18 5.23 25.85 10.42
C LEU A 18 4.94 24.39 10.87
N ALA A 19 5.80 23.42 10.52
CA ALA A 19 5.66 22.04 10.99
C ALA A 19 6.31 21.77 12.37
N ALA A 20 6.97 22.76 12.97
CA ALA A 20 7.78 22.57 14.18
C ALA A 20 7.02 22.80 15.52
N ALA A 21 5.72 23.16 15.50
CA ALA A 21 4.99 23.59 16.70
C ALA A 21 3.96 22.57 17.25
N THR A 22 3.87 21.35 16.73
CA THR A 22 2.97 20.29 17.27
C THR A 22 3.74 19.17 17.96
N LEU A 23 4.62 19.52 18.91
CA LEU A 23 5.60 18.61 19.51
C LEU A 23 5.25 18.08 20.92
N VAL A 24 4.06 18.33 21.49
CA VAL A 24 3.70 17.82 22.83
C VAL A 24 2.22 17.44 22.91
N ALA A 25 1.88 16.26 22.40
CA ALA A 25 0.78 15.39 22.86
C ALA A 25 0.66 14.20 21.89
N GLY A 26 1.48 13.17 22.07
CA GLY A 26 1.34 11.96 21.25
C GLY A 26 2.55 11.06 21.27
N ILE A 27 2.96 10.57 22.44
CA ILE A 27 3.85 9.41 22.58
C ILE A 27 3.05 8.12 22.28
N GLY A 28 2.29 8.14 21.18
CA GLY A 28 1.51 7.04 20.60
C GLY A 28 1.97 6.86 19.16
N GLY A 29 3.26 6.55 19.01
CA GLY A 29 3.97 6.54 17.74
C GLY A 29 3.48 5.48 16.76
N SER A 30 3.23 5.91 15.52
CA SER A 30 3.70 5.27 14.28
C SER A 30 3.37 3.81 13.93
N LEU A 31 2.48 3.10 14.63
CA LEU A 31 2.10 1.73 14.23
C LEU A 31 1.00 1.64 13.15
N ALA A 32 0.38 2.75 12.75
CA ALA A 32 -0.71 2.74 11.76
C ALA A 32 -0.25 2.74 10.28
N ALA A 33 1.04 2.46 10.01
CA ALA A 33 1.57 2.35 8.65
C ALA A 33 1.87 0.90 8.21
N CYS A 34 1.78 -0.11 9.10
CA CYS A 34 2.17 -1.49 8.77
C CYS A 34 1.01 -2.46 8.55
N ALA A 35 -0.23 -1.97 8.36
CA ALA A 35 -1.36 -2.83 8.00
C ALA A 35 -2.34 -2.08 7.09
N GLY A 36 -1.84 -1.54 5.98
CA GLY A 36 -2.71 -1.02 4.92
C GLY A 36 -3.30 -2.17 4.09
N PRO A 37 -4.51 -2.03 3.53
CA PRO A 37 -5.08 -2.96 2.53
C PRO A 37 -4.17 -3.17 1.32
N SER A 38 -3.15 -2.34 1.16
CA SER A 38 -2.04 -2.48 0.24
C SER A 38 -1.38 -3.85 0.31
N PHE A 39 -1.09 -4.42 1.49
CA PHE A 39 -0.38 -5.70 1.55
C PHE A 39 -1.21 -6.88 1.02
N ALA A 40 -2.49 -6.95 1.42
CA ALA A 40 -3.39 -8.00 0.93
C ALA A 40 -3.63 -7.87 -0.58
N THR A 41 -3.82 -6.66 -1.09
CA THR A 41 -4.02 -6.43 -2.54
C THR A 41 -2.75 -6.68 -3.35
N GLN A 42 -1.57 -6.33 -2.82
CA GLN A 42 -0.28 -6.60 -3.47
C GLN A 42 0.04 -8.10 -3.46
N ARG A 43 -0.29 -8.82 -2.38
CA ARG A 43 -0.14 -10.27 -2.28
C ARG A 43 -1.01 -10.98 -3.32
N LEU A 44 -2.29 -10.61 -3.38
CA LEU A 44 -3.21 -11.17 -4.38
C LEU A 44 -2.74 -10.89 -5.81
N ALA A 45 -2.24 -9.68 -6.09
CA ALA A 45 -1.67 -9.35 -7.41
C ALA A 45 -0.40 -10.16 -7.73
N GLN A 46 0.42 -10.48 -6.72
CA GLN A 46 1.59 -11.33 -6.87
C GLN A 46 1.20 -12.79 -7.16
N GLU A 47 0.25 -13.34 -6.41
CA GLU A 47 -0.25 -14.71 -6.60
C GLU A 47 -0.88 -14.88 -7.99
N ASN A 48 -1.67 -13.89 -8.44
CA ASN A 48 -2.25 -13.88 -9.79
C ASN A 48 -1.18 -13.96 -10.89
N ARG A 49 -0.08 -13.21 -10.73
CA ARG A 49 1.05 -13.23 -11.67
C ARG A 49 1.81 -14.54 -11.62
N ALA A 50 2.10 -15.05 -10.43
CA ALA A 50 2.79 -16.33 -10.26
C ALA A 50 2.03 -17.48 -10.93
N CYS A 51 0.70 -17.52 -10.77
CA CYS A 51 -0.14 -18.52 -11.43
C CYS A 51 -0.18 -18.36 -12.96
N ALA A 52 -0.10 -17.14 -13.47
CA ALA A 52 0.01 -16.89 -14.90
C ALA A 52 1.37 -17.32 -15.47
N GLU A 53 2.46 -17.09 -14.73
CA GLU A 53 3.83 -17.45 -15.11
C GLU A 53 4.04 -18.97 -15.21
N VAL A 54 3.33 -19.75 -14.39
CA VAL A 54 3.37 -21.24 -14.46
C VAL A 54 2.43 -21.81 -15.53
N GLY A 55 1.73 -20.96 -16.29
CA GLY A 55 0.93 -21.36 -17.44
C GLY A 55 -0.58 -21.48 -17.21
N PHE A 56 -1.10 -21.10 -16.03
CA PHE A 56 -2.55 -21.03 -15.84
C PHE A 56 -3.11 -19.74 -16.44
N THR A 57 -4.11 -19.87 -17.31
CA THR A 57 -4.69 -18.71 -18.00
C THR A 57 -5.59 -17.90 -17.06
N PRO A 58 -5.39 -16.58 -16.91
CA PRO A 58 -6.25 -15.75 -16.07
C PRO A 58 -7.73 -15.86 -16.46
N GLY A 59 -8.59 -16.02 -15.47
CA GLY A 59 -10.03 -16.15 -15.68
C GLY A 59 -10.52 -17.59 -15.92
N THR A 60 -9.64 -18.59 -15.95
CA THR A 60 -10.05 -20.00 -15.93
C THR A 60 -10.17 -20.54 -14.50
N GLY A 61 -10.88 -21.66 -14.34
CA GLY A 61 -11.05 -22.31 -13.03
C GLY A 61 -9.73 -22.82 -12.44
N GLU A 62 -8.82 -23.29 -13.30
CA GLU A 62 -7.49 -23.77 -12.91
C GLU A 62 -6.63 -22.63 -12.35
N HIS A 63 -6.71 -21.44 -12.95
CA HIS A 63 -6.01 -20.26 -12.46
C HIS A 63 -6.54 -19.82 -11.09
N ALA A 64 -7.86 -19.79 -10.91
CA ALA A 64 -8.47 -19.49 -9.61
C ALA A 64 -8.03 -20.49 -8.53
N ARG A 65 -8.01 -21.79 -8.86
CA ARG A 65 -7.53 -22.84 -7.95
C ARG A 65 -6.06 -22.70 -7.60
N CYS A 66 -5.22 -22.29 -8.54
CA CYS A 66 -3.82 -22.01 -8.27
C CYS A 66 -3.67 -20.85 -7.26
N VAL A 67 -4.38 -19.74 -7.48
CA VAL A 67 -4.32 -18.56 -6.60
C VAL A 67 -4.82 -18.92 -5.19
N ASP A 68 -5.96 -19.61 -5.07
CA ASP A 68 -6.51 -20.03 -3.78
C ASP A 68 -5.54 -20.94 -2.99
N ASN A 69 -4.92 -21.91 -3.67
CA ASN A 69 -3.95 -22.81 -3.03
C ASN A 69 -2.68 -22.06 -2.58
N LEU A 70 -2.23 -21.09 -3.37
CA LEU A 70 -1.04 -20.31 -3.07
C LEU A 70 -1.28 -19.34 -1.90
N ASP A 71 -2.44 -18.67 -1.88
CA ASP A 71 -2.89 -17.80 -0.78
C ASP A 71 -2.94 -18.58 0.54
N ALA A 72 -3.53 -19.78 0.52
CA ALA A 72 -3.60 -20.66 1.68
C ALA A 72 -2.20 -21.06 2.18
N ALA A 73 -1.29 -21.42 1.28
CA ALA A 73 0.08 -21.78 1.63
C ALA A 73 0.86 -20.60 2.23
N MET A 74 0.74 -19.40 1.65
CA MET A 74 1.41 -18.20 2.16
C MET A 74 0.89 -17.78 3.53
N THR A 75 -0.41 -17.91 3.76
CA THR A 75 -1.04 -17.62 5.05
C THR A 75 -0.52 -18.55 6.14
N GLN A 76 -0.28 -19.83 5.82
CA GLN A 76 0.32 -20.78 6.77
C GLN A 76 1.77 -20.44 7.11
N THR A 77 2.57 -19.97 6.15
CA THR A 77 3.96 -19.55 6.42
C THR A 77 4.09 -18.24 7.21
N MET A 78 3.04 -17.43 7.27
CA MET A 78 3.02 -16.19 8.07
C MET A 78 2.63 -16.41 9.54
N LEU A 79 2.26 -17.64 9.92
CA LEU A 79 2.02 -17.97 11.33
C LEU A 79 3.34 -17.88 12.09
N PRO A 80 3.45 -17.03 13.13
CA PRO A 80 4.66 -16.96 13.93
C PRO A 80 4.88 -18.31 14.61
N ILE A 81 6.08 -18.86 14.46
CA ILE A 81 6.53 -20.02 15.22
C ILE A 81 6.61 -19.55 16.69
N ASN A 82 5.68 -20.02 17.52
CA ASN A 82 5.69 -19.78 18.97
C ASN A 82 6.68 -20.73 19.65
#